data_AF-A0A448MKS4-F1
#
_entry.id   AF-A0A448MKS4-F1
#
_cell.length_a   1.000
_cell.length_b   1.000
_cell.length_c   1.000
_cell.angle_alpha   90.00
_cell.angle_beta   90.00
_cell.angle_gamma   90.00
#
_symmetry.space_group_name_H-M   'P 1'
#
loop_
_entity.id
_entity.type
_entity.pdbx_description
1 polymer ?
#
loop_
_entity_poly.entity_id
_entity_poly.type
_entity_poly.pdbx_seq_one_letter_code
_entity_poly.pdbx_strand_id
1 'polypeptide(L)' 'MVPIGNYERVMPLDILPTLLLRDLIAGDTDSAQALGCLELDEEDLALCSFVCPGKYEYGSILRQALEKIEKEG' A
#
# COMPACT_ATOMS: atom_id res chain seq x y z
N MET A 1 4.22 -12.70 -4.13
CA MET A 1 2.77 -12.92 -4.35
C MET A 1 2.05 -12.35 -3.13
N VAL A 2 1.12 -11.43 -3.33
CA VAL A 2 0.32 -10.80 -2.26
C VAL A 2 -0.89 -11.70 -1.99
N PRO A 3 -1.08 -12.26 -0.77
CA PRO A 3 -2.20 -13.16 -0.50
C PRO A 3 -3.55 -12.43 -0.62
N ILE A 4 -4.35 -12.87 -1.60
CA ILE A 4 -5.68 -12.34 -1.88
C ILE A 4 -6.62 -12.63 -0.71
N GLY A 5 -7.40 -11.64 -0.26
CA GLY A 5 -8.44 -11.78 0.75
C GLY A 5 -7.97 -11.63 2.20
N ASN A 6 -6.66 -11.56 2.46
CA ASN A 6 -6.13 -11.33 3.81
C ASN A 6 -6.11 -9.84 4.18
N TYR A 7 -5.72 -8.99 3.23
CA TYR A 7 -5.61 -7.55 3.48
C TYR A 7 -6.98 -6.89 3.55
N GLU A 8 -7.93 -7.35 2.74
CA GLU A 8 -9.33 -6.88 2.74
C GLU A 8 -10.03 -7.09 4.08
N ARG A 9 -9.59 -8.07 4.88
CA ARG A 9 -10.18 -8.33 6.22
C ARG A 9 -9.66 -7.42 7.31
N VAL A 10 -8.51 -6.77 7.09
CA VAL A 10 -7.87 -5.88 8.07
C VAL A 10 -7.85 -4.43 7.63
N MET A 11 -8.13 -4.15 6.36
CA MET A 11 -8.27 -2.79 5.84
C MET A 11 -9.66 -2.25 6.17
N PRO A 12 -9.78 -1.18 6.98
CA PRO A 12 -11.07 -0.61 7.34
C PRO A 12 -11.63 0.35 6.29
N LEU A 13 -10.79 0.80 5.34
CA LEU A 13 -11.14 1.75 4.29
C LEU A 13 -11.69 1.04 3.05
N ASP A 14 -12.56 1.74 2.31
CA ASP A 14 -13.15 1.25 1.05
C ASP A 14 -12.14 1.40 -0.11
N ILE A 15 -11.08 0.61 -0.05
CA ILE A 15 -10.03 0.54 -1.07
C ILE A 15 -9.78 -0.91 -1.49
N LEU A 16 -8.98 -1.11 -2.54
CA LEU A 16 -8.54 -2.43 -2.99
C LEU A 16 -7.11 -2.71 -2.46
N PRO A 17 -6.94 -3.11 -1.18
CA PRO A 17 -5.63 -3.14 -0.53
C PRO A 17 -4.70 -4.15 -1.22
N THR A 18 -5.18 -5.31 -1.67
CA THR A 18 -4.31 -6.28 -2.36
C THR A 18 -3.70 -5.71 -3.64
N LEU A 19 -4.47 -4.93 -4.41
CA LEU A 19 -3.97 -4.30 -5.63
C LEU A 19 -3.02 -3.14 -5.29
N LEU A 20 -3.41 -2.29 -4.33
CA LEU A 20 -2.60 -1.18 -3.90
C LEU A 20 -1.24 -1.64 -3.37
N LEU A 21 -1.21 -2.64 -2.48
CA LEU A 21 0.01 -3.16 -1.89
C LEU A 21 0.91 -3.84 -2.93
N ARG A 22 0.32 -4.46 -3.96
CA ARG A 22 1.07 -5.02 -5.09
C ARG A 22 1.75 -3.90 -5.88
N ASP A 23 1.04 -2.83 -6.18
CA ASP A 23 1.54 -1.72 -7.00
C ASP A 23 2.60 -0.91 -6.23
N LEU A 24 2.41 -0.73 -4.93
CA LEU A 24 3.41 -0.18 -4.00
C LEU A 24 4.70 -1.01 -4.00
N ILE A 25 4.62 -2.34 -3.90
CA ILE A 25 5.81 -3.23 -3.97
C ILE A 25 6.48 -3.14 -5.35
N ALA A 26 5.70 -3.00 -6.42
CA ALA A 26 6.21 -2.87 -7.78
C ALA A 26 6.84 -1.50 -8.07
N GLY A 27 6.58 -0.49 -7.23
CA GLY A 27 7.01 0.89 -7.45
C GLY A 27 6.21 1.62 -8.53
N ASP A 28 5.02 1.11 -8.86
CA ASP A 28 4.07 1.71 -9.81
C ASP A 28 3.24 2.77 -9.10
N THR A 29 3.74 4.00 -9.11
CA THR A 29 3.12 5.14 -8.42
C THR A 29 1.87 5.64 -9.12
N ASP A 30 1.79 5.55 -10.46
CA ASP A 30 0.61 5.97 -11.23
C ASP A 30 -0.62 5.13 -10.87
N SER A 31 -0.45 3.79 -10.85
CA SER A 31 -1.54 2.88 -10.45
C SER A 31 -1.86 3.03 -8.95
N ALA A 32 -0.84 3.18 -8.10
CA ALA A 32 -1.04 3.40 -6.66
C ALA A 32 -1.86 4.68 -6.38
N GLN A 33 -1.64 5.77 -7.13
CA GLN A 33 -2.43 6.99 -7.03
C GLN A 33 -3.90 6.76 -7.41
N ALA A 34 -4.15 6.03 -8.51
CA ALA A 34 -5.51 5.67 -8.92
C ALA A 34 -6.25 4.78 -7.89
N LEU A 35 -5.49 4.05 -7.08
CA LEU A 35 -6.00 3.19 -6.00
C LEU A 35 -6.11 3.91 -4.64
N GLY A 36 -5.80 5.21 -4.58
CA GLY A 36 -6.00 6.03 -3.38
C GLY A 36 -4.81 6.10 -2.42
N CYS A 37 -3.58 5.85 -2.88
CA CYS A 37 -2.40 5.92 -2.00
C CYS A 37 -2.18 7.29 -1.33
N LEU A 38 -2.73 8.37 -1.90
CA LEU A 38 -2.59 9.74 -1.40
C LEU A 38 -3.44 10.03 -0.15
N GLU A 39 -4.44 9.19 0.14
CA GLU A 39 -5.32 9.34 1.31
C GLU A 39 -4.84 8.51 2.52
N LEU A 40 -3.66 7.90 2.42
CA LEU A 40 -3.12 6.97 3.40
C LEU A 40 -1.86 7.50 4.04
N ASP A 41 -1.71 7.22 5.33
CA ASP A 41 -0.45 7.35 6.08
C ASP A 41 0.12 5.96 6.41
N GLU A 42 1.36 5.91 6.91
CA GLU A 42 2.02 4.63 7.23
C GLU A 42 1.27 3.80 8.27
N GLU A 43 0.58 4.46 9.20
CA GLU A 43 -0.21 3.81 10.25
C GLU A 43 -1.41 3.04 9.69
N ASP A 44 -2.00 3.50 8.58
CA ASP A 44 -3.13 2.82 7.93
C ASP A 44 -2.72 1.46 7.36
N LEU A 45 -1.44 1.29 7.02
CA LEU A 45 -0.88 0.05 6.48
C LEU A 45 -0.19 -0.81 7.56
N ALA A 46 -0.27 -0.43 8.84
CA ALA A 46 0.36 -1.17 9.93
C ALA A 46 -0.22 -2.59 10.08
N LEU A 47 -1.54 -2.73 10.02
CA LEU A 47 -2.20 -4.04 10.08
C LEU A 47 -1.86 -4.90 8.86
N CYS A 48 -1.80 -4.29 7.66
CA CYS A 48 -1.37 -4.97 6.44
C CYS A 48 0.06 -5.51 6.56
N SER A 49 0.96 -4.74 7.18
CA SER A 49 2.35 -5.16 7.43
C SER A 49 2.41 -6.29 8.46
N PHE A 50 1.63 -6.20 9.53
CA PHE A 50 1.53 -7.21 10.57
C PHE A 50 1.10 -8.60 10.02
N VAL A 51 0.06 -8.64 9.19
CA VAL A 51 -0.47 -9.90 8.63
C VAL A 51 0.30 -10.39 7.40
N CYS A 52 1.26 -9.62 6.90
CA CYS A 52 2.00 -9.95 5.69
C CYS A 52 2.89 -11.20 5.88
N PRO A 53 2.73 -12.27 5.08
CA PRO A 53 3.58 -13.45 5.17
C PRO A 53 5.02 -13.15 4.68
N GLY A 54 5.17 -12.20 3.76
CA GLY A 54 6.46 -11.78 3.21
C GLY A 54 7.22 -10.79 4.09
N LYS A 55 6.64 -10.36 5.22
CA LYS A 55 7.23 -9.39 6.15
C LYS A 55 7.67 -8.08 5.47
N TYR A 56 6.86 -7.62 4.52
CA TYR A 56 7.00 -6.29 3.94
C TYR A 56 6.51 -5.23 4.93
N GLU A 57 7.28 -4.16 5.06
CA GLU A 57 6.92 -2.97 5.84
C GLU A 57 6.23 -1.97 4.91
N TYR A 58 4.91 -2.10 4.77
CA TYR A 58 4.14 -1.32 3.79
C TYR A 58 4.11 0.17 4.09
N GLY A 59 4.19 0.58 5.37
CA GLY A 59 4.33 1.99 5.72
C GLY A 59 5.58 2.62 5.09
N SER A 60 6.73 1.98 5.26
CA SER A 60 7.99 2.44 4.65
C SER A 60 7.94 2.46 3.12
N ILE A 61 7.22 1.51 2.50
CA ILE A 61 7.05 1.46 1.04
C ILE A 61 6.12 2.59 0.57
N LEU A 62 5.03 2.85 1.30
CA LEU A 62 4.12 3.95 1.03
C LEU A 62 4.84 5.29 1.11
N ARG A 63 5.65 5.53 2.16
CA ARG A 63 6.45 6.75 2.28
C ARG A 63 7.35 6.98 1.07
N GLN A 64 8.05 5.93 0.62
CA GLN A 64 8.90 6.01 -0.58
C GLN A 64 8.10 6.34 -1.84
N ALA A 65 6.89 5.77 -1.98
CA ALA A 65 6.00 6.07 -3.10
C ALA A 65 5.52 7.53 -3.06
N LEU A 66 5.10 8.03 -1.89
CA LEU A 66 4.66 9.42 -1.71
C LEU A 66 5.80 10.42 -1.98
N GLU A 67 7.00 10.16 -1.46
CA GLU A 67 8.18 10.99 -1.73
C GLU A 67 8.57 11.01 -3.22
N LYS A 68 8.36 9.89 -3.92
CA LYS A 68 8.59 9.79 -5.35
C LYS A 68 7.55 10.62 -6.12
N ILE A 69 6.27 10.48 -5.77
CA ILE A 69 5.17 11.27 -6.36
C ILE A 69 5.40 12.77 -6.13
N GLU A 70 5.83 13.19 -4.95
CA GLU A 70 6.12 14.61 -4.64
C GLU A 70 7.26 15.18 -5.49
N LYS A 71 8.24 14.36 -5.88
CA LYS A 71 9.37 14.80 -6.71
C LYS A 71 9.06 14.82 -8.21
N GLU A 72 8.12 13.99 -8.65
CA GLU A 72 7.76 13.84 -10.07
C GLU A 72 6.51 14.66 -10.47
N GLY A 73 5.71 15.12 -9.48
CA GLY A 73 4.56 16.01 -9.67
C GLY A 73 4.90 17.50 -9.72
#